data_AF-A0A7K2M7T2-F1
#
_entry.id   AF-A0A7K2M7T2-F1
#
_cell.length_a   1.000
_cell.length_b   1.000
_cell.length_c   1.000
_cell.angle_alpha   90.00
_cell.angle_beta   90.00
_cell.angle_gamma   90.00
#
_symmetry.space_group_name_H-M   'P 1'
#
loop_
_entity.id
_entity.type
_entity.pdbx_description
1 polymer ?
#
loop_
_entity_poly.entity_id
_entity_poly.type
_entity_poly.pdbx_seq_one_letter_code
_entity_poly.pdbx_strand_id
1 'polypeptide(L)'
;GATGLLLVLPHTPHRADAAPDGLPYTTVEVSPGGCGRGWDRPAPGLQVFRLHNTSGRAAEAYLEERSGGAVLGEAEGIGPGATRSLTVRLGTGAYAFRCVPEDAD
;
A
#
# COMPACT_ATOMS: atom_id res chain seq x y z
N GLY A 1 -24.88 -41.20 21.79
CA GLY A 1 -24.70 -40.21 20.72
C GLY A 1 -24.36 -38.89 21.36
N ALA A 2 -23.21 -38.31 21.06
CA ALA A 2 -22.77 -37.05 21.63
C ALA A 2 -23.23 -35.89 20.74
N THR A 3 -24.01 -34.98 21.32
CA THR A 3 -24.49 -33.75 20.67
C THR A 3 -23.34 -32.75 20.59
N GLY A 4 -22.91 -32.40 19.37
CA GLY A 4 -21.88 -31.39 19.12
C GLY A 4 -22.45 -29.97 19.22
N LEU A 5 -21.82 -29.13 20.04
CA LEU A 5 -22.12 -27.70 20.17
C LEU A 5 -21.41 -26.94 19.04
N LEU A 6 -22.19 -26.27 18.18
CA LEU A 6 -21.67 -25.37 17.15
C LEU A 6 -21.35 -24.00 17.79
N LEU A 7 -20.07 -23.64 17.89
CA LEU A 7 -19.63 -22.31 18.31
C LEU A 7 -19.66 -21.37 17.09
N VAL A 8 -20.64 -20.46 17.05
CA VAL A 8 -20.66 -19.35 16.08
C VAL A 8 -19.82 -18.22 16.66
N LEU A 9 -18.63 -17.99 16.12
CA LEU A 9 -17.79 -16.86 16.49
C LEU A 9 -18.40 -15.55 15.93
N PRO A 10 -18.54 -14.48 16.72
CA PRO A 10 -18.98 -13.20 16.22
C PRO A 10 -17.92 -12.65 15.27
N HIS A 11 -18.31 -12.42 14.01
CA HIS A 11 -17.47 -11.71 13.05
C HIS A 11 -17.46 -10.24 13.47
N THR A 12 -16.41 -9.82 14.18
CA THR A 12 -16.16 -8.40 14.41
C THR A 12 -15.96 -7.75 13.04
N PRO A 13 -16.79 -6.78 12.64
CA PRO A 13 -16.48 -6.00 11.45
C PRO A 13 -15.14 -5.32 11.72
N HIS A 14 -14.15 -5.52 10.84
CA HIS A 14 -12.93 -4.73 10.86
C HIS A 14 -13.35 -3.26 10.70
N ARG A 15 -13.50 -2.55 11.83
CA ARG A 15 -13.50 -1.10 11.82
C ARG A 15 -12.22 -0.71 11.13
N ALA A 16 -12.32 -0.01 10.02
CA ALA A 16 -11.20 0.69 9.44
C ALA A 16 -10.73 1.69 10.51
N ASP A 17 -9.76 1.27 11.30
CA ASP A 17 -9.15 2.07 12.35
C ASP A 17 -8.48 3.26 11.66
N ALA A 18 -8.98 4.46 11.93
CA ALA A 18 -8.23 5.66 11.60
C ALA A 18 -7.00 5.65 12.50
N ALA A 19 -5.81 5.60 11.91
CA ALA A 19 -4.61 5.42 12.70
C ALA A 19 -4.42 6.58 13.70
N PRO A 20 -3.84 6.30 14.87
CA PRO A 20 -3.81 7.23 16.01
C PRO A 20 -2.94 8.48 15.80
N ASP A 21 -2.17 8.56 14.72
CA ASP A 21 -1.25 9.67 14.43
C ASP A 21 -1.92 10.83 13.66
N GLY A 22 -3.17 10.67 13.24
CA GLY A 22 -3.91 11.68 12.49
C GLY A 22 -3.42 11.89 11.05
N LEU A 23 -2.56 11.00 10.54
CA LEU A 23 -2.05 11.08 9.18
C LEU A 23 -3.04 10.51 8.16
N PRO A 24 -2.99 10.97 6.89
CA PRO A 24 -3.73 10.34 5.81
C PRO A 24 -3.12 8.98 5.47
N TYR A 25 -3.93 7.92 5.62
CA TYR A 25 -3.60 6.57 5.15
C TYR A 25 -4.27 6.28 3.83
N THR A 26 -3.48 6.10 2.78
CA THR A 26 -3.98 5.75 1.45
C THR A 26 -3.53 4.34 1.10
N THR A 27 -4.48 3.47 0.73
CA THR A 27 -4.10 2.15 0.20
C THR A 27 -3.81 2.28 -1.29
N VAL A 28 -2.68 1.72 -1.69
CA VAL A 28 -2.23 1.73 -3.07
C VAL A 28 -2.01 0.30 -3.49
N GLU A 29 -2.67 -0.12 -4.56
CA GLU A 29 -2.39 -1.43 -5.14
C GLU A 29 -1.10 -1.36 -5.95
N VAL A 30 -0.23 -2.33 -5.68
CA VAL A 30 1.06 -2.49 -6.37
C VAL A 30 1.10 -3.86 -7.05
N SER A 31 1.63 -3.87 -8.26
CA SER A 31 1.97 -5.07 -9.01
C SER A 31 2.95 -4.71 -10.14
N PRO A 32 3.82 -5.62 -10.58
CA PRO A 32 4.68 -5.35 -11.74
C PRO A 32 3.91 -5.02 -13.03
N GLY A 33 2.64 -5.45 -13.14
CA GLY A 33 1.77 -5.18 -14.29
C GLY A 33 0.87 -3.93 -14.15
N GLY A 34 0.93 -3.22 -13.03
CA GLY A 34 0.07 -2.08 -12.76
C GLY A 34 0.32 -1.51 -11.36
N CYS A 35 0.56 -0.20 -11.29
CA CYS A 35 1.05 0.45 -10.09
C CYS A 35 0.24 1.72 -9.79
N GLY A 36 0.03 2.02 -8.50
CA GLY A 36 -0.56 3.29 -8.07
C GLY A 36 -2.09 3.33 -7.96
N ARG A 37 -2.80 2.21 -8.19
CA ARG A 37 -4.28 2.22 -8.13
C ARG A 37 -4.77 2.49 -6.71
N GLY A 38 -5.85 3.26 -6.58
CA GLY A 38 -6.40 3.68 -5.28
C GLY A 38 -5.87 5.03 -4.79
N TRP A 39 -4.93 5.65 -5.52
CA TRP A 39 -4.42 6.99 -5.21
C TRP A 39 -4.63 7.98 -6.36
N ASP A 40 -5.84 8.53 -6.44
CA ASP A 40 -6.23 9.45 -7.52
C ASP A 40 -6.26 10.92 -7.10
N ARG A 41 -6.12 11.19 -5.80
CA ARG A 41 -6.19 12.53 -5.20
C ARG A 41 -4.95 12.83 -4.36
N PRO A 42 -3.79 13.13 -4.99
CA PRO A 42 -2.58 13.49 -4.27
C PRO A 42 -2.79 14.78 -3.48
N ALA A 43 -2.23 14.82 -2.27
CA ALA A 43 -2.23 15.98 -1.41
C ALA A 43 -0.83 16.22 -0.84
N PRO A 44 -0.40 17.48 -0.70
CA PRO A 44 0.87 17.79 -0.06
C PRO A 44 0.83 17.44 1.44
N GLY A 45 2.00 17.36 2.07
CA GLY A 45 2.16 17.04 3.48
C GLY A 45 2.69 15.63 3.73
N LEU A 46 2.70 15.21 4.99
CA LEU A 46 3.11 13.87 5.39
C LEU A 46 2.01 12.87 5.01
N GLN A 47 2.36 11.87 4.21
CA GLN A 47 1.46 10.84 3.70
C GLN A 47 1.94 9.47 4.14
N VAL A 48 1.00 8.59 4.50
CA VAL A 48 1.29 7.19 4.75
C VAL A 48 0.57 6.34 3.69
N PHE A 49 1.35 5.65 2.87
CA PHE A 49 0.83 4.74 1.87
C PHE A 49 0.89 3.30 2.38
N ARG A 50 -0.24 2.59 2.30
CA ARG A 50 -0.33 1.14 2.52
C ARG A 50 -0.25 0.47 1.16
N LEU A 51 0.93 0.03 0.79
CA LEU A 51 1.24 -0.58 -0.50
C LEU A 51 0.84 -2.05 -0.44
N HIS A 52 -0.28 -2.39 -1.07
CA HIS A 52 -0.85 -3.74 -1.07
C HIS A 52 -0.54 -4.45 -2.39
N ASN A 53 0.23 -5.54 -2.32
CA ASN A 53 0.59 -6.29 -3.51
C ASN A 53 -0.54 -7.24 -3.92
N THR A 54 -1.13 -6.96 -5.08
CA THR A 54 -2.25 -7.75 -5.63
C THR A 54 -1.79 -8.87 -6.57
N SER A 55 -0.49 -8.99 -6.80
CA SER A 55 0.10 -9.99 -7.68
C SER A 55 0.52 -11.26 -6.95
N GLY A 56 0.80 -12.31 -7.72
CA GLY A 56 1.30 -13.59 -7.22
C GLY A 56 2.83 -13.66 -7.01
N ARG A 57 3.55 -12.53 -7.09
CA ARG A 57 5.03 -12.47 -6.93
C ARG A 57 5.41 -11.32 -6.01
N ALA A 58 6.61 -11.36 -5.43
CA ALA A 58 7.14 -10.21 -4.70
C ALA A 58 7.33 -9.02 -5.67
N ALA A 59 7.14 -7.82 -5.15
CA ALA A 59 7.27 -6.59 -5.90
C ALA A 59 7.92 -5.52 -5.03
N GLU A 60 8.58 -4.61 -5.72
CA GLU A 60 9.07 -3.36 -5.18
C GLU A 60 8.26 -2.20 -5.76
N ALA A 61 8.04 -1.16 -4.97
CA ALA A 61 7.37 0.06 -5.39
C ALA A 61 8.16 1.31 -5.01
N TYR A 62 8.35 2.19 -6.00
CA TYR A 62 8.96 3.49 -5.88
C TYR A 62 7.91 4.58 -6.01
N LEU A 63 8.00 5.64 -5.20
CA LEU A 63 7.26 6.87 -5.42
C LEU A 63 8.18 7.92 -6.05
N GLU A 64 7.83 8.38 -7.24
CA GLU A 64 8.69 9.22 -8.08
C GLU A 64 8.01 10.53 -8.49
N GLU A 65 8.80 11.60 -8.67
CA GLU A 65 8.33 12.81 -9.34
C GLU A 65 8.20 12.59 -10.85
N ARG A 66 7.07 13.01 -11.43
CA ARG A 66 6.81 12.87 -12.87
C ARG A 66 7.75 13.70 -13.75
N SER A 67 8.20 14.86 -13.28
CA SER A 67 8.98 15.82 -14.07
C SER A 67 10.47 15.52 -14.09
N GLY A 68 11.01 15.00 -12.99
CA GLY A 68 12.45 14.80 -12.78
C GLY A 68 12.87 13.39 -12.44
N GLY A 69 11.92 12.46 -12.21
CA GLY A 69 12.22 11.07 -11.85
C GLY A 69 12.86 10.91 -10.47
N ALA A 70 12.87 11.94 -9.63
CA ALA A 70 13.42 11.84 -8.29
C ALA A 70 12.60 10.83 -7.47
N VAL A 71 13.28 9.87 -6.85
CA VAL A 71 12.67 8.89 -5.93
C VAL A 71 12.51 9.56 -4.57
N LEU A 72 11.26 9.63 -4.10
CA LEU A 72 10.92 10.18 -2.77
C LEU A 72 10.92 9.10 -1.69
N GLY A 73 10.79 7.84 -2.09
CA GLY A 73 10.84 6.69 -1.20
C GLY A 73 10.47 5.41 -1.93
N GLU A 74 10.82 4.30 -1.30
CA GLU A 74 10.65 2.95 -1.85
C GLU A 74 10.16 1.99 -0.78
N ALA A 75 9.58 0.87 -1.23
CA ALA A 75 9.25 -0.25 -0.40
C ALA A 75 9.52 -1.55 -1.16
N GLU A 76 10.51 -2.27 -0.68
CA GLU A 76 10.99 -3.56 -1.21
C GLU A 76 10.35 -4.74 -0.47
N GLY A 77 10.46 -5.92 -1.07
CA GLY A 77 10.07 -7.18 -0.47
C GLY A 77 8.59 -7.24 -0.13
N ILE A 78 7.73 -6.60 -0.94
CA ILE A 78 6.27 -6.65 -0.76
C ILE A 78 5.80 -8.00 -1.32
N GLY A 79 5.73 -9.01 -0.46
CA GLY A 79 5.31 -10.36 -0.84
C GLY A 79 3.87 -10.44 -1.39
N PRO A 80 3.49 -11.55 -2.04
CA PRO A 80 2.14 -11.75 -2.58
C PRO A 80 1.05 -11.56 -1.52
N GLY A 81 0.07 -10.69 -1.79
CA GLY A 81 -1.02 -10.38 -0.85
C GLY A 81 -0.59 -9.60 0.40
N ALA A 82 0.70 -9.28 0.55
CA ALA A 82 1.19 -8.52 1.68
C ALA A 82 0.93 -7.03 1.52
N THR A 83 1.01 -6.31 2.65
CA THR A 83 0.96 -4.85 2.68
C THR A 83 2.18 -4.33 3.41
N ARG A 84 2.84 -3.33 2.83
CA ARG A 84 3.91 -2.57 3.50
C ARG A 84 3.57 -1.09 3.55
N SER A 85 4.04 -0.41 4.59
CA SER A 85 3.83 1.03 4.74
C SER A 85 5.01 1.81 4.15
N LEU A 86 4.71 2.87 3.43
CA LEU A 86 5.67 3.86 2.95
C LEU A 86 5.22 5.25 3.45
N THR A 87 6.06 5.89 4.27
CA THR A 87 5.79 7.23 4.79
C THR A 87 6.68 8.24 4.07
N VAL A 88 6.07 9.23 3.43
CA VAL A 88 6.76 10.23 2.61
C VAL A 88 6.15 11.61 2.83
N ARG A 89 6.94 12.66 2.59
CA ARG A 89 6.48 14.04 2.69
C ARG A 89 6.41 14.66 1.30
N LEU A 90 5.18 14.92 0.83
CA LEU A 90 4.93 15.44 -0.51
C LEU A 90 4.87 16.96 -0.53
N GLY A 91 5.49 17.55 -1.55
CA GLY A 91 5.31 18.95 -1.89
C GLY A 91 4.11 19.15 -2.82
N THR A 92 3.99 20.37 -3.34
CA THR A 92 3.15 20.62 -4.53
C THR A 92 3.85 20.02 -5.74
N GLY A 93 3.20 19.12 -6.46
CA GLY A 93 3.82 18.46 -7.60
C GLY A 93 2.98 17.33 -8.17
N ALA A 94 3.53 16.66 -9.18
CA ALA A 94 2.95 15.49 -9.82
C ALA A 94 3.84 14.27 -9.54
N TYR A 95 3.22 13.21 -9.03
CA TYR A 95 3.92 12.01 -8.57
C TYR A 95 3.34 10.77 -9.24
N ALA A 96 4.11 9.68 -9.27
CA ALA A 96 3.64 8.37 -9.71
C ALA A 96 4.28 7.28 -8.87
N PHE A 97 3.54 6.18 -8.69
CA PHE A 97 4.15 4.94 -8.29
C PHE A 97 4.68 4.20 -9.53
N ARG A 98 5.93 3.73 -9.44
CA ARG A 98 6.54 2.76 -10.36
C ARG A 98 6.72 1.45 -9.60
N CYS A 99 6.32 0.34 -10.21
CA CYS A 99 6.45 -0.99 -9.61
C CYS A 99 7.34 -1.85 -10.48
N VAL A 100 8.19 -2.65 -9.85
CA VAL A 100 9.05 -3.64 -10.53
C VAL A 100 8.94 -4.99 -9.81
N PRO A 101 9.27 -6.12 -10.46
CA PRO A 101 9.54 -7.36 -9.76
C PRO A 101 10.68 -7.15 -8.74
N GLU A 102 10.65 -7.83 -7.60
CA GLU A 102 11.70 -7.72 -6.56
C GLU A 102 13.11 -7.99 -7.10
N ASP A 103 13.26 -8.98 -7.99
CA ASP A 103 14.59 -9.39 -8.50
C ASP A 103 15.04 -8.55 -9.72
N ALA A 104 14.49 -7.35 -9.91
CA ALA A 104 14.74 -6.50 -11.07
C ALA A 104 15.71 -5.35 -10.73
N ASP A 105 16.95 -5.70 -10.40
CA ASP A 105 18.07 -4.76 -10.19
C ASP A 105 19.02 -4.69 -11.40
#